data_AF-A0A3B9CWN3-F1
#
_entry.id   AF-A0A3B9CWN3-F1
#
_cell.length_a   1.000
_cell.length_b   1.000
_cell.length_c   1.000
_cell.angle_alpha   90.00
_cell.angle_beta   90.00
_cell.angle_gamma   90.00
#
_symmetry.space_group_name_H-M   'P 1'
#
loop_
_entity.id
_entity.type
_entity.pdbx_description
1 polymer ?
#
loop_
_entity_poly.entity_id
_entity_poly.type
_entity_poly.pdbx_seq_one_letter_code
_entity_poly.pdbx_strand_id
1 'polypeptide(L)'
;AVRFPPSVRHIANIGEKLQIDGAVEQKFRSLFDLRYSLGPGAPQNVSIDSKTGQLTFQPTLGDIGQRQFFVSVSGADDSKPVAQTEVLVFVQPSLTEHVLLSV
;
A
#
# COMPACT_ATOMS: atom_id res chain seq x y z
N ALA A 1 -14.59 -15.75 5.25
CA ALA A 1 -13.12 -15.75 5.16
C ALA A 1 -12.69 -14.34 4.81
N VAL A 2 -11.69 -13.79 5.51
CA VAL A 2 -11.07 -12.51 5.11
C VAL A 2 -10.46 -12.73 3.74
N ARG A 3 -11.13 -12.26 2.69
CA ARG A 3 -10.61 -12.34 1.32
C ARG A 3 -10.00 -11.00 1.00
N PHE A 4 -8.69 -10.98 0.85
CA PHE A 4 -8.02 -9.86 0.22
C PHE A 4 -8.44 -9.75 -1.25
N PRO A 5 -8.36 -8.56 -1.85
CA PRO A 5 -8.36 -8.48 -3.31
C PRO A 5 -7.16 -9.29 -3.82
N PRO A 6 -7.28 -10.00 -4.96
CA PRO A 6 -6.15 -10.73 -5.55
C PRO A 6 -4.97 -9.77 -5.70
N SER A 7 -3.72 -10.24 -5.57
CA SER A 7 -2.52 -9.41 -5.69
C SER A 7 -2.59 -8.52 -6.94
N VAL A 8 -3.01 -7.27 -6.77
CA VAL A 8 -3.20 -6.34 -7.89
C VAL A 8 -1.84 -5.70 -8.12
N ARG A 9 -1.36 -5.77 -9.37
CA ARG A 9 -0.18 -4.99 -9.77
C ARG A 9 -0.57 -3.53 -9.82
N HIS A 10 0.08 -2.70 -9.01
CA HIS A 10 -0.13 -1.26 -9.03
C HIS A 10 1.04 -0.56 -9.73
N ILE A 11 0.73 0.50 -10.49
CA ILE A 11 1.72 1.40 -11.09
C ILE A 11 1.62 2.72 -10.33
N ALA A 12 2.77 3.27 -9.93
CA ALA A 12 2.83 4.57 -9.26
C ALA A 12 3.86 5.47 -9.95
N ASN A 13 3.52 6.73 -10.18
CA ASN A 13 4.47 7.72 -10.68
C ASN A 13 5.12 8.44 -9.50
N ILE A 14 6.37 8.86 -9.69
CA ILE A 14 7.06 9.73 -8.71
C ILE A 14 6.24 11.00 -8.48
N GLY A 15 6.12 11.41 -7.22
CA GLY A 15 5.40 12.63 -6.84
C GLY A 15 3.88 12.50 -6.81
N GLU A 16 3.31 11.40 -7.31
CA GLU A 16 1.88 11.12 -7.20
C GLU A 16 1.58 10.31 -5.93
N LYS A 17 0.46 10.63 -5.29
CA LYS A 17 -0.04 9.87 -4.15
C LYS A 17 -0.85 8.67 -4.67
N LEU A 18 -0.36 7.46 -4.46
CA LEU A 18 -1.14 6.25 -4.67
C LEU A 18 -1.91 5.92 -3.38
N GLN A 19 -3.24 5.87 -3.46
CA GLN A 19 -4.09 5.36 -2.40
C GLN A 19 -4.60 3.97 -2.77
N ILE A 20 -4.35 2.99 -1.92
CA ILE A 20 -4.89 1.63 -2.05
C ILE A 20 -5.79 1.39 -0.84
N ASP A 21 -7.09 1.20 -1.09
CA ASP A 21 -8.01 0.80 -0.03
C ASP A 21 -7.83 -0.69 0.25
N GLY A 22 -7.35 -1.05 1.43
CA GLY A 22 -7.31 -2.44 1.86
C GLY A 22 -8.73 -3.00 1.87
N ALA A 23 -9.06 -3.98 1.03
CA ALA A 23 -10.43 -4.52 0.95
C ALA A 23 -10.63 -5.67 1.96
N VAL A 24 -11.00 -5.32 3.20
CA VAL A 24 -11.74 -6.22 4.11
C VAL A 24 -13.18 -5.73 4.16
N GLU A 25 -14.17 -6.63 4.05
CA GLU A 25 -15.58 -6.20 4.14
C GLU A 25 -15.83 -5.47 5.46
N GLN A 26 -16.51 -4.31 5.41
CA GLN A 26 -16.73 -3.43 6.58
C GLN A 26 -17.38 -4.19 7.76
N LYS A 27 -18.22 -5.18 7.46
CA LYS A 27 -18.85 -6.07 8.45
C LYS A 27 -17.82 -6.82 9.29
N PHE A 28 -16.73 -7.32 8.72
CA PHE A 28 -15.68 -8.01 9.49
C PHE A 28 -14.82 -7.05 10.31
N ARG A 29 -14.58 -5.82 9.82
CA ARG A 29 -13.84 -4.81 10.57
C ARG A 29 -14.55 -4.39 11.85
N SER A 30 -15.86 -4.17 11.75
CA SER A 30 -16.69 -3.76 12.89
C SER A 30 -16.93 -4.88 13.89
N LEU A 31 -16.79 -6.16 13.49
CA LEU A 31 -17.02 -7.30 14.35
C LEU A 31 -15.75 -7.80 15.06
N PHE A 32 -14.56 -7.53 14.52
CA PHE A 32 -13.31 -8.18 14.97
C PHE A 32 -12.16 -7.22 15.32
N ASP A 33 -12.41 -5.91 15.48
CA ASP A 33 -11.43 -4.87 15.83
C ASP A 33 -10.05 -5.11 15.17
N LEU A 34 -10.04 -5.07 13.84
CA LEU A 34 -8.87 -5.44 13.04
C LEU A 34 -7.89 -4.28 12.92
N ARG A 35 -6.58 -4.57 13.03
CA ARG A 35 -5.50 -3.61 12.82
C ARG A 35 -4.70 -3.96 11.57
N TYR A 36 -4.43 -2.94 10.76
CA TYR A 36 -3.55 -3.04 9.59
C TYR A 36 -2.14 -2.58 9.92
N SER A 37 -1.14 -3.30 9.40
CA SER A 37 0.26 -2.95 9.57
C SER A 37 1.08 -3.24 8.31
N LEU A 38 2.14 -2.48 8.12
CA LEU A 38 3.14 -2.74 7.09
C LEU A 38 4.10 -3.82 7.58
N GLY A 39 4.35 -4.80 6.72
CA GLY A 39 5.35 -5.83 6.92
C GLY A 39 6.77 -5.34 6.62
N PRO A 40 7.77 -6.20 6.87
CA PRO A 40 9.16 -5.90 6.55
C PRO A 40 9.33 -5.61 5.04
N GLY A 41 10.25 -4.71 4.72
CA GLY A 41 10.54 -4.30 3.34
C GLY A 41 9.67 -3.15 2.81
N ALA A 42 8.71 -2.66 3.59
CA ALA A 42 7.95 -1.46 3.23
C ALA A 42 8.87 -0.23 3.14
N PRO A 43 8.85 0.53 2.03
CA PRO A 43 9.59 1.80 1.92
C PRO A 43 9.16 2.82 2.99
N GLN A 44 10.08 3.71 3.40
CA GLN A 44 9.81 4.72 4.44
C GLN A 44 8.71 5.73 4.07
N ASN A 45 8.47 5.93 2.78
CA ASN A 45 7.42 6.78 2.20
C ASN A 45 6.10 6.03 1.93
N VAL A 46 5.97 4.81 2.47
CA VAL A 46 4.70 4.08 2.55
C VAL A 46 4.16 4.19 3.98
N SER A 47 2.87 4.49 4.09
CA SER A 47 2.14 4.48 5.35
C SER A 47 0.81 3.75 5.16
N ILE A 48 0.29 3.15 6.23
CA ILE A 48 -1.04 2.54 6.23
C ILE A 48 -1.81 3.04 7.45
N ASP A 49 -3.06 3.43 7.25
CA ASP A 49 -3.97 3.69 8.36
C ASP A 49 -4.33 2.35 9.02
N SER A 50 -4.00 2.20 10.30
CA SER A 50 -4.17 0.94 11.01
C SER A 50 -5.63 0.55 11.23
N LYS A 51 -6.59 1.46 11.08
CA LYS A 51 -8.03 1.20 11.25
C LYS A 51 -8.73 0.99 9.91
N THR A 52 -8.40 1.82 8.93
CA THR A 52 -9.07 1.81 7.62
C THR A 52 -8.34 0.96 6.59
N GLY A 53 -7.08 0.57 6.84
CA GLY A 53 -6.26 -0.15 5.86
C GLY A 53 -5.95 0.68 4.63
N GLN A 54 -6.17 2.01 4.68
CA GLN A 54 -5.84 2.91 3.60
C GLN A 54 -4.32 3.05 3.53
N LEU A 55 -3.74 2.50 2.47
CA LEU A 55 -2.31 2.63 2.19
C LEU A 55 -2.07 3.90 1.39
N THR A 56 -1.13 4.71 1.85
CA THR A 56 -0.61 5.88 1.14
C THR A 56 0.85 5.62 0.77
N PHE A 57 1.15 5.71 -0.52
CA PHE A 57 2.52 5.66 -1.03
C PHE A 57 2.83 6.93 -1.81
N GLN A 58 3.95 7.57 -1.50
CA GLN A 58 4.43 8.76 -2.19
C GLN A 58 5.85 8.51 -2.74
N PRO A 59 5.97 7.85 -3.91
CA PRO A 59 7.24 7.35 -4.43
C PRO A 59 8.27 8.46 -4.67
N THR A 60 9.54 8.17 -4.41
CA THR A 60 10.69 9.04 -4.68
C THR A 60 11.56 8.49 -5.81
N LEU A 61 12.57 9.26 -6.24
CA LEU A 61 13.58 8.77 -7.19
C LEU A 61 14.28 7.49 -6.72
N GLY A 62 14.46 7.33 -5.41
CA GLY A 62 15.04 6.12 -4.82
C GLY A 62 14.13 4.89 -4.94
N ASP A 63 12.88 5.05 -5.34
CA ASP A 63 11.88 3.98 -5.40
C ASP A 63 11.68 3.38 -6.79
N ILE A 64 12.32 3.94 -7.82
CA ILE A 64 12.18 3.50 -9.22
C ILE A 64 12.41 1.98 -9.34
N GLY A 65 11.55 1.34 -10.13
CA GLY A 65 11.55 -0.10 -10.37
C GLY A 65 10.50 -0.83 -9.53
N GLN A 66 10.69 -2.14 -9.37
CA GLN A 66 9.77 -2.98 -8.60
C GLN A 66 9.96 -2.75 -7.10
N ARG A 67 8.85 -2.54 -6.39
CA ARG A 67 8.78 -2.49 -4.93
C ARG A 67 7.80 -3.56 -4.47
N GLN A 68 8.25 -4.37 -3.52
CA GLN A 68 7.49 -5.50 -2.98
C GLN A 68 7.54 -5.43 -1.47
N PHE A 69 6.37 -5.42 -0.85
CA PHE A 69 6.24 -5.46 0.59
C PHE A 69 4.91 -6.10 0.98
N PHE A 70 4.79 -6.45 2.26
CA PHE A 70 3.59 -7.11 2.79
C PHE A 70 2.71 -6.14 3.56
N VAL A 71 1.40 -6.38 3.52
CA VAL A 71 0.43 -5.78 4.44
C VAL A 71 -0.18 -6.89 5.26
N SER A 72 -0.16 -6.71 6.58
CA SER A 72 -0.69 -7.67 7.55
C SER A 72 -1.95 -7.11 8.20
N VAL A 73 -2.86 -8.02 8.53
CA VAL A 73 -4.05 -7.73 9.33
C VAL A 73 -3.99 -8.61 10.58
N SER A 74 -4.02 -8.00 11.75
CA SER A 74 -4.09 -8.65 13.06
C SER A 74 -5.40 -8.28 13.76
N GLY A 75 -5.80 -9.06 14.76
CA GLY A 75 -6.80 -8.62 15.73
C GLY A 75 -6.23 -7.52 16.63
N ALA A 76 -7.09 -6.82 17.37
CA ALA A 76 -6.69 -5.77 18.31
C ALA A 76 -5.75 -6.23 19.43
N ASP A 77 -5.72 -7.53 19.69
CA ASP A 77 -4.81 -8.18 20.64
C ASP A 77 -3.37 -8.36 20.10
N ASP A 78 -3.09 -7.91 18.88
CA ASP A 78 -1.82 -8.11 18.16
C ASP A 78 -1.38 -9.58 18.14
N SER A 79 -2.35 -10.50 18.24
CA SER A 79 -2.12 -11.92 18.00
C SER A 79 -1.73 -12.15 16.53
N LYS A 80 -1.15 -13.34 16.25
CA LYS A 80 -0.60 -13.71 14.93
C LYS A 80 -1.48 -13.16 13.78
N PRO A 81 -0.87 -12.60 12.72
CA PRO A 81 -1.64 -11.99 11.64
C PRO A 81 -2.66 -12.99 11.11
N VAL A 82 -3.94 -12.60 11.19
CA VAL A 82 -5.06 -13.41 10.72
C VAL A 82 -5.09 -13.48 9.21
N ALA A 83 -4.40 -12.55 8.55
CA ALA A 83 -4.31 -12.45 7.12
C ALA A 83 -3.07 -11.62 6.73
N GLN A 84 -2.36 -12.02 5.66
CA GLN A 84 -1.25 -11.26 5.08
C GLN A 84 -1.41 -11.24 3.55
N THR A 85 -1.11 -10.10 2.93
CA THR A 85 -1.14 -9.94 1.48
C THR A 85 0.13 -9.28 0.97
N GLU A 86 0.50 -9.62 -0.26
CA GLU A 86 1.65 -9.04 -0.94
C GLU A 86 1.21 -7.87 -1.83
N VAL A 87 1.94 -6.76 -1.72
CA VAL A 87 1.75 -5.57 -2.54
C VAL A 87 2.95 -5.41 -3.47
N LEU A 88 2.67 -5.42 -4.77
CA LEU A 88 3.65 -5.20 -5.83
C LEU A 88 3.37 -3.85 -6.51
N VAL A 89 4.30 -2.91 -6.36
CA VAL A 89 4.22 -1.58 -6.99
C VAL A 89 5.38 -1.41 -7.95
N PHE A 90 5.08 -1.00 -9.19
CA PHE A 90 6.09 -0.55 -10.14
C PHE A 90 6.14 0.96 -10.12
N VAL A 91 7.24 1.51 -9.62
CA VAL A 91 7.48 2.95 -9.60
C VAL A 91 8.15 3.36 -10.90
N GLN A 92 7.52 4.28 -11.60
CA GLN A 92 8.03 4.82 -12.86
C GLN A 92 8.38 6.31 -12.68
N PRO A 93 9.38 6.82 -13.42
CA PRO A 93 9.62 8.25 -13.45
C PRO A 93 8.36 8.97 -13.94
N SER A 94 8.01 10.07 -13.28
CA SER A 94 6.94 10.94 -13.77
C SER A 94 7.39 11.60 -15.07
N LEU A 95 6.64 11.38 -16.15
CA LEU A 95 6.78 12.13 -17.40
C LEU A 95 6.16 13.53 -17.28
N THR A 96 6.21 14.17 -16.10
CA THR A 96 5.77 15.56 -15.92
C THR A 96 6.78 16.46 -16.62
N GLU A 97 6.61 16.51 -17.93
CA GLU A 97 7.02 17.50 -18.90
C GLU A 97 8.32 18.24 -18.59
N HIS A 98 9.38 17.75 -19.25
CA HIS A 98 10.31 18.62 -19.96
C HIS A 98 9.53 19.55 -20.93
N VAL A 99 8.86 20.59 -20.43
CA VAL A 99 8.38 21.72 -21.24
C VAL A 99 8.89 23.01 -20.60
N LEU A 100 10.23 23.13 -20.52
CA LEU A 100 10.93 24.42 -20.50
C LEU A 100 12.16 24.35 -21.42
N LEU A 101 12.01 23.72 -22.58
CA LEU A 101 12.88 23.94 -23.73
C LEU A 101 12.00 24.27 -24.92
N SER A 102 11.48 25.49 -24.90
CA SER A 102 10.93 26.14 -26.09
C SER A 102 11.47 27.56 -26.08
N VAL A 103 12.56 27.74 -26.85
CA VAL A 103 13.14 28.97 -27.44
C VAL A 103 13.56 30.11 -26.51
#